data_AF-A0A7G2LS88-F1
#
_entry.id   AF-A0A7G2LS88-F1
#
_cell.length_a   1.000
_cell.length_b   1.000
_cell.length_c   1.000
_cell.angle_alpha   90.00
_cell.angle_beta   90.00
_cell.angle_gamma   90.00
#
_symmetry.space_group_name_H-M   'P 1'
#
loop_
_entity.id
_entity.type
_entity.pdbx_description
1 polymer ?
#
loop_
_entity_poly.entity_id
_entity_poly.type
_entity_poly.pdbx_seq_one_letter_code
_entity_poly.pdbx_strand_id
1 'polypeptide(L)' 'MFACRLDECPPGLFLAGDCLGFKSEYRNERGACEAYVVASGEFFWGGAESAKEREALVVTPVEITDAAALRLVSIETE' A
#
# COMPACT_ATOMS: atom_id res chain seq x y z
N MET A 1 -13.43 7.38 11.93
CA MET A 1 -12.26 7.57 11.05
C MET A 1 -11.51 6.25 11.05
N PHE A 2 -11.45 5.56 9.91
CA PHE A 2 -10.96 4.17 9.83
C PHE A 2 -9.43 4.08 9.64
N ALA A 3 -8.71 5.16 9.94
CA ALA A 3 -7.27 5.20 9.79
C ALA A 3 -6.57 4.36 10.88
N CYS A 4 -5.51 3.65 10.50
CA CYS A 4 -4.71 2.81 11.38
C CYS A 4 -3.23 2.89 10.99
N ARG A 5 -2.34 2.34 11.82
CA ARG A 5 -0.93 2.21 11.47
C ARG A 5 -0.76 1.19 10.35
N LEU A 6 0.26 1.36 9.50
CA LEU A 6 0.53 0.44 8.42
C LEU A 6 0.76 -1.00 8.92
N ASP A 7 1.41 -1.20 10.06
CA ASP A 7 1.61 -2.54 10.65
C ASP A 7 0.32 -3.21 11.15
N GLU A 8 -0.65 -2.41 11.61
CA GLU A 8 -1.98 -2.84 12.08
C GLU A 8 -3.03 -2.89 10.96
N CYS A 9 -2.77 -2.26 9.81
CA CYS A 9 -3.65 -2.27 8.66
C CYS A 9 -3.88 -3.72 8.17
N PRO A 10 -5.11 -4.14 7.86
CA PRO A 10 -5.32 -5.45 7.28
C PRO A 10 -4.61 -5.57 5.92
N PRO A 11 -4.27 -6.80 5.47
CA PRO A 11 -3.84 -7.03 4.09
C PRO A 11 -4.90 -6.53 3.10
N GLY A 12 -4.46 -6.00 1.97
CA GLY A 12 -5.33 -5.39 0.97
C GLY A 12 -4.89 -3.97 0.59
N LEU A 13 -5.82 -3.23 -0.01
CA LEU A 13 -5.56 -1.87 -0.47
C LEU A 13 -5.63 -0.87 0.68
N PHE A 14 -4.81 0.17 0.60
CA PHE A 14 -4.84 1.30 1.53
C PHE A 14 -4.56 2.62 0.82
N LEU A 15 -5.01 3.72 1.41
CA LEU A 15 -4.64 5.08 1.04
C LEU A 15 -3.68 5.68 2.06
N ALA A 16 -2.60 6.27 1.55
CA ALA A 16 -1.66 7.11 2.31
C ALA A 16 -1.54 8.47 1.61
N GLY A 17 -2.35 9.44 2.04
CA GLY A 17 -2.59 10.65 1.24
C GLY A 17 -3.21 10.27 -0.11
N ASP A 18 -2.60 10.73 -1.20
CA ASP A 18 -3.03 10.42 -2.58
C ASP A 18 -2.38 9.14 -3.16
N CYS A 19 -1.58 8.43 -2.36
CA CYS A 19 -0.95 7.18 -2.77
C CYS A 19 -1.88 5.99 -2.49
N LEU A 20 -2.30 5.28 -3.55
CA LEU A 20 -2.91 3.97 -3.44
C LEU A 20 -1.81 2.90 -3.26
N GLY A 21 -1.83 2.25 -2.11
CA GLY A 21 -0.91 1.17 -1.76
C GLY A 21 -1.61 -0.18 -1.63
N PHE A 22 -0.81 -1.24 -1.66
CA PHE A 22 -1.22 -2.62 -1.38
C PHE A 22 -0.31 -3.19 -0.29
N LYS A 23 -0.91 -3.70 0.79
CA LYS A 23 -0.21 -4.45 1.85
C LYS A 23 -0.50 -5.94 1.68
N SER A 24 0.55 -6.76 1.60
CA SER A 24 0.40 -8.22 1.57
C SER A 24 0.18 -8.79 2.99
N GLU A 25 -0.20 -10.06 3.08
CA GLU A 25 -0.23 -10.78 4.37
C GLU A 25 1.17 -11.12 4.89
N TYR A 26 2.19 -11.00 4.05
CA TYR A 26 3.54 -11.44 4.33
C TYR A 26 4.39 -10.35 5.00
N ARG A 27 5.45 -10.82 5.65
CA ARG A 27 6.51 -10.00 6.24
C ARG A 27 7.83 -10.47 5.64
N ASN A 28 8.73 -9.52 5.40
CA ASN A 28 10.06 -9.84 4.92
C ASN A 28 10.90 -10.52 6.02
N GLU A 29 12.10 -10.98 5.68
CA GLU A 29 13.03 -11.65 6.61
C GLU A 29 13.39 -10.83 7.86
N ARG A 30 13.17 -9.50 7.82
CA ARG A 30 13.41 -8.57 8.93
C ARG A 30 12.15 -8.30 9.76
N GLY A 31 11.05 -8.99 9.48
CA GLY A 31 9.77 -8.87 10.18
C GLY A 31 8.91 -7.70 9.75
N ALA A 32 9.35 -6.86 8.80
CA ALA A 32 8.58 -5.71 8.35
C ALA A 32 7.50 -6.15 7.34
N CYS A 33 6.29 -5.58 7.42
CA CYS A 33 5.22 -5.88 6.47
C CYS A 33 5.62 -5.53 5.03
N GLU A 34 5.21 -6.35 4.07
CA GLU A 34 5.39 -6.03 2.66
C GLU A 34 4.26 -5.14 2.17
N ALA A 35 4.62 -3.93 1.73
CA ALA A 35 3.68 -2.94 1.25
C ALA A 35 4.26 -2.26 0.00
N TYR A 36 3.42 -2.02 -1.00
CA TYR A 36 3.81 -1.59 -2.33
C TYR A 36 2.95 -0.43 -2.82
N VAL A 37 3.50 0.42 -3.69
CA VAL A 37 2.77 1.45 -4.42
C VAL A 37 2.09 0.79 -5.62
N VAL A 38 0.76 0.89 -5.72
CA VAL A 38 0.01 0.22 -6.81
C VAL A 38 0.41 0.75 -8.18
N ALA A 39 0.71 2.04 -8.29
CA ALA A 39 1.02 2.69 -9.57
C ALA A 39 2.40 2.32 -10.14
N SER A 40 3.41 2.07 -9.29
CA SER A 40 4.78 1.78 -9.74
C SER A 40 5.24 0.35 -9.47
N GLY A 41 4.57 -0.38 -8.57
CA GLY A 41 5.00 -1.68 -8.07
C GLY A 41 6.17 -1.60 -7.08
N GLU A 42 6.70 -0.41 -6.79
CA GLU A 42 7.80 -0.23 -5.85
C GLU A 42 7.36 -0.46 -4.40
N PHE A 43 8.34 -0.70 -3.53
CA PHE A 43 8.09 -0.78 -2.10
C PHE A 43 7.58 0.56 -1.57
N PHE A 44 6.45 0.54 -0.86
CA PHE A 44 5.87 1.74 -0.26
C PHE A 44 6.70 2.18 0.93
N TRP A 45 7.41 3.30 0.80
CA TRP A 45 8.16 3.95 1.89
C TRP A 45 7.42 5.10 2.56
N GLY A 46 6.52 5.77 1.84
CA GLY A 46 5.71 6.87 2.39
C GLY A 46 6.53 8.00 3.03
N GLY A 47 7.76 8.23 2.56
CA GLY A 47 8.69 9.22 3.11
C GLY A 47 9.43 8.81 4.39
N ALA A 48 9.25 7.58 4.88
CA ALA A 48 9.97 7.07 6.04
C ALA A 48 11.43 6.72 5.70
N GLU A 49 12.34 6.94 6.66
CA GLU A 49 13.77 6.63 6.51
C GLU A 49 14.13 5.29 7.18
N SER A 50 13.21 4.71 7.92
CA SER A 50 13.38 3.41 8.57
C SER A 50 12.13 2.53 8.49
N ALA A 51 12.32 1.21 8.60
CA ALA A 51 11.22 0.25 8.62
C ALA A 51 10.23 0.52 9.77
N LYS A 52 10.74 0.94 10.94
CA LYS A 52 9.93 1.26 12.11
C LYS A 52 9.06 2.50 11.90
N GLU A 53 9.62 3.57 11.33
CA GLU A 53 8.85 4.77 10.98
C GLU A 53 7.78 4.45 9.95
N ARG A 54 8.13 3.63 8.95
CA ARG A 54 7.22 3.20 7.90
C ARG A 54 6.04 2.40 8.44
N GLU A 55 6.29 1.47 9.37
CA GLU A 55 5.24 0.69 10.03
C GLU A 55 4.27 1.57 10.86
N ALA A 56 4.75 2.70 11.37
CA ALA A 56 3.94 3.66 12.12
C ALA A 56 3.17 4.66 11.24
N LEU A 57 3.34 4.64 9.92
CA LEU A 57 2.61 5.52 9.01
C LEU A 57 1.10 5.29 9.13
N VAL A 58 0.35 6.40 9.17
CA VAL A 58 -1.11 6.35 9.22
C VAL A 58 -1.66 6.15 7.82
N VAL A 59 -2.43 5.08 7.64
CA VAL A 59 -3.06 4.71 6.38
C VAL A 59 -4.54 4.42 6.59
N THR A 60 -5.32 4.48 5.51
CA THR A 60 -6.74 4.13 5.54
C THR A 60 -6.99 2.91 4.65
N PRO A 61 -7.44 1.76 5.19
CA PRO A 61 -7.78 0.62 4.35
C PRO A 61 -8.94 0.96 3.41
N VAL A 62 -8.88 0.47 2.18
CA VAL A 62 -9.90 0.70 1.16
C VAL A 62 -10.21 -0.57 0.38
N GLU A 63 -11.37 -0.61 -0.26
CA GLU A 63 -11.79 -1.68 -1.15
C GLU A 63 -12.28 -1.11 -2.48
N ILE A 64 -12.06 -1.86 -3.56
CA ILE A 64 -12.66 -1.55 -4.87
C ILE A 64 -13.97 -2.32 -4.93
N THR A 65 -15.09 -1.61 -4.83
CA THR A 65 -16.43 -2.21 -4.88
C THR A 65 -16.97 -2.34 -6.30
N ASP A 66 -16.46 -1.55 -7.24
CA ASP A 66 -16.83 -1.57 -8.65
C ASP A 66 -15.58 -1.46 -9.53
N ALA A 67 -15.16 -2.59 -10.09
CA ALA A 67 -14.01 -2.64 -10.99
C ALA A 67 -14.27 -1.93 -12.33
N ALA A 68 -15.53 -1.68 -12.71
CA ALA A 68 -15.86 -0.99 -13.97
C ALA A 68 -15.44 0.49 -13.94
N ALA A 69 -15.20 1.06 -12.75
CA ALA A 69 -14.65 2.41 -12.59
C ALA A 69 -13.15 2.50 -12.91
N LEU A 70 -12.45 1.37 -13.05
CA LEU A 70 -11.03 1.34 -13.38
C LEU A 70 -10.82 1.54 -14.89
N ARG A 71 -9.80 2.32 -15.23
CA ARG A 71 -9.38 2.53 -16.63
C ARG A 71 -8.36 1.48 -17.03
N LEU A 72 -8.64 0.73 -18.09
CA LEU A 72 -7.64 -0.11 -18.75
C LEU A 72 -6.57 0.77 -19.39
N VAL A 73 -5.31 0.43 -19.12
CA VAL A 73 -4.14 1.06 -19.74
C VAL A 73 -3.45 0.04 -20.66
N SER A 74 -2.95 0.50 -21.81
CA SER A 74 -2.13 -0.33 -22.68
C SER A 74 -0.77 -0.56 -22.02
N ILE A 75 -0.29 -1.80 -22.08
CA ILE A 75 1.11 -2.10 -21.76
C ILE A 75 1.91 -1.73 -23.01
N GLU A 76 2.74 -0.70 -22.91
CA GLU A 76 3.76 -0.44 -23.92
C GLU A 76 4.85 -1.49 -23.74
N THR A 77 4.93 -2.45 -24.65
CA THR A 77 6.10 -3.33 -24.74
C THR A 77 7.22 -2.55 -25.39
N GLU A 78 8.31 -2.33 -24.64
CA GLU A 78 9.60 -1.87 -25.18
C GLU A 78 10.18 -2.85 -26.21
#